data_AF-A0A0V1I9U0-F1
#
_entry.id   AF-A0A0V1I9U0-F1
#
_cell.length_a   1.000
_cell.length_b   1.000
_cell.length_c   1.000
_cell.angle_alpha   90.00
_cell.angle_beta   90.00
_cell.angle_gamma   90.00
#
_symmetry.space_group_name_H-M   'P 1'
#
loop_
_entity.id
_entity.type
_entity.pdbx_description
1 polymer ?
#
loop_
_entity_poly.entity_id
_entity_poly.type
_entity_poly.pdbx_seq_one_letter_code
_entity_poly.pdbx_strand_id
1 'polypeptide(L)'
;MNSTSVPLKEQLQIFYKDFPKSLLRHLNFFDLLCTSIGINIFFLGLAALSNIRRWKKRGKSDQDFFLPFILAWIGSFLWTVYGFLVTNWQIELVNGYLTAANSVVLIALYIYRIRKKSLAAVIFITGLAAGSLLLLLTQLPNITSVHLVGSICSCMQIGCACTMLYMIVLAIKKKRIDFIPFPPVAQIFNIEFQVTLYSIWIEDFYLLISNGIFMTIDGLVFLLFFIYPSEPTKLGRIHLGITLEASARRLTINIAKIDDLPKYGIYGPPDPYVRITLNQNQVTQSKQTRTLKNTCNPVFREAVMFLVSVGEEDLENTSLVVSVMDALRPSCPSSVIGEVILSKSAEEKSCAEQWRMMLASPGKEIKASHTLENPSE
;
A
#
# COMPACT_ATOMS: atom_id res chain seq x y z
N MET A 1 -67.84 -9.40 -35.74
CA MET A 1 -67.08 -10.11 -34.69
C MET A 1 -66.19 -9.09 -34.00
N ASN A 2 -66.47 -8.82 -32.72
CA ASN A 2 -66.00 -7.66 -31.97
C ASN A 2 -64.49 -7.70 -31.70
N SER A 3 -63.74 -6.72 -32.22
CA SER A 3 -62.40 -6.40 -31.71
C SER A 3 -62.54 -5.46 -30.52
N THR A 4 -62.64 -6.00 -29.31
CA THR A 4 -62.48 -5.22 -28.08
C THR A 4 -61.02 -4.81 -27.97
N SER A 5 -60.68 -3.61 -28.42
CA SER A 5 -59.36 -3.02 -28.24
C SER A 5 -59.12 -2.83 -26.74
N VAL A 6 -58.19 -3.60 -26.18
CA VAL A 6 -57.77 -3.48 -24.78
C VAL A 6 -57.33 -2.02 -24.53
N PRO A 7 -57.87 -1.32 -23.52
CA PRO A 7 -57.47 0.04 -23.17
C PRO A 7 -55.95 0.14 -22.96
N LEU A 8 -55.33 1.21 -23.45
CA LEU A 8 -53.88 1.45 -23.36
C LEU A 8 -53.32 1.28 -21.93
N LYS A 9 -54.14 1.59 -20.92
CA LYS A 9 -53.79 1.46 -19.50
C LYS A 9 -53.64 -0.01 -19.06
N GLU A 10 -54.48 -0.91 -19.58
CA GLU A 10 -54.36 -2.35 -19.36
C GLU A 10 -53.19 -2.95 -20.15
N GLN A 11 -52.94 -2.48 -21.38
CA GLN A 11 -51.76 -2.89 -22.16
C GLN A 11 -50.45 -2.50 -21.46
N LEU A 12 -50.38 -1.28 -20.91
CA LEU A 12 -49.23 -0.83 -20.13
C LEU A 12 -49.09 -1.64 -18.84
N GLN A 13 -50.19 -1.96 -18.14
CA GLN A 13 -50.12 -2.82 -16.94
C GLN A 13 -49.63 -4.24 -17.27
N ILE A 14 -50.08 -4.84 -18.39
CA ILE A 14 -49.59 -6.14 -18.85
C ILE A 14 -48.11 -6.03 -19.22
N PHE A 15 -47.71 -5.00 -19.96
CA PHE A 15 -46.31 -4.74 -20.30
C PHE A 15 -45.45 -4.60 -19.05
N TYR A 16 -45.78 -3.74 -18.09
CA TYR A 16 -45.00 -3.56 -16.86
C TYR A 16 -44.96 -4.82 -15.98
N LYS A 17 -46.01 -5.66 -16.03
CA LYS A 17 -46.07 -6.93 -15.28
C LYS A 17 -45.22 -8.03 -15.90
N ASP A 18 -45.10 -8.05 -17.23
CA ASP A 18 -44.35 -9.07 -17.97
C ASP A 18 -42.94 -8.60 -18.40
N PHE A 19 -42.67 -7.29 -18.41
CA PHE A 19 -41.38 -6.68 -18.72
C PHE A 19 -40.22 -7.22 -17.87
N PRO A 20 -40.32 -7.32 -16.53
CA PRO A 20 -39.25 -7.91 -15.74
C PRO A 20 -39.03 -9.39 -16.10
N LYS A 21 -40.10 -10.14 -16.44
CA LYS A 21 -39.99 -11.56 -16.84
C LYS A 21 -39.47 -11.77 -18.26
N SER A 22 -39.61 -10.80 -19.16
CA SER A 22 -38.98 -10.83 -20.49
C SER A 22 -37.52 -10.39 -20.41
N LEU A 23 -37.21 -9.37 -19.60
CA LEU A 23 -35.85 -8.89 -19.35
C LEU A 23 -34.97 -9.98 -18.70
N LEU A 24 -35.49 -10.64 -17.67
CA LEU A 24 -34.79 -11.72 -16.96
C LEU A 24 -34.63 -13.00 -17.80
N ARG A 25 -35.42 -13.17 -18.87
CA ARG A 25 -35.31 -14.34 -19.77
C ARG A 25 -34.10 -14.26 -20.71
N HIS A 26 -33.55 -13.07 -20.90
CA HIS A 26 -32.38 -12.80 -21.74
C HIS A 26 -31.11 -12.51 -20.93
N LEU A 27 -31.19 -12.42 -19.59
CA LEU A 27 -30.04 -12.25 -18.72
C LEU A 27 -29.41 -13.61 -18.42
N ASN A 28 -28.46 -14.03 -19.26
CA ASN A 28 -27.62 -15.19 -18.98
C ASN A 28 -26.60 -14.83 -17.88
N PHE A 29 -26.28 -15.78 -16.99
CA PHE A 29 -25.25 -15.62 -15.97
C PHE A 29 -23.92 -15.13 -16.59
N PHE A 30 -23.57 -15.65 -17.75
CA PHE A 30 -22.35 -15.30 -18.47
C PHE A 30 -22.37 -13.89 -19.07
N ASP A 31 -23.53 -13.41 -19.52
CA ASP A 31 -23.66 -12.03 -20.00
C ASP A 31 -23.49 -11.04 -18.82
N LEU A 32 -24.01 -11.42 -17.66
CA LEU A 32 -23.83 -10.68 -16.41
C LEU A 32 -22.35 -10.68 -15.96
N LEU A 33 -21.68 -11.83 -16.07
CA LEU A 33 -20.25 -11.99 -15.78
C LEU A 33 -19.40 -11.11 -16.70
N CYS A 34 -19.60 -11.18 -18.01
CA CYS A 34 -18.90 -10.36 -19.00
C CYS A 34 -19.14 -8.85 -18.77
N THR A 35 -20.38 -8.47 -18.45
CA THR A 35 -20.72 -7.08 -18.12
C THR A 35 -19.99 -6.63 -16.85
N SER A 36 -19.96 -7.47 -15.81
CA SER A 36 -19.24 -7.20 -14.57
C SER A 36 -17.72 -7.06 -14.80
N ILE A 37 -17.10 -7.97 -15.57
CA ILE A 37 -15.69 -7.89 -15.97
C ILE A 37 -15.42 -6.55 -16.66
N GLY A 38 -16.24 -6.19 -17.65
CA GLY A 38 -16.14 -4.93 -18.39
C GLY A 38 -16.22 -3.70 -17.48
N ILE A 39 -17.16 -3.67 -16.54
CA ILE A 39 -17.30 -2.58 -15.56
C ILE A 39 -16.07 -2.46 -14.66
N ASN A 40 -15.57 -3.58 -14.12
CA ASN A 40 -14.41 -3.58 -13.23
C ASN A 40 -13.14 -3.12 -13.97
N ILE A 41 -12.95 -3.56 -15.21
CA ILE A 41 -11.81 -3.16 -16.05
C ILE A 41 -11.92 -1.70 -16.50
N PHE A 42 -13.15 -1.20 -16.74
CA PHE A 42 -13.37 0.22 -16.97
C PHE A 42 -12.89 1.08 -15.79
N PHE A 43 -13.23 0.70 -14.55
CA PHE A 43 -12.73 1.41 -13.37
C PHE A 43 -11.21 1.28 -13.19
N LEU A 44 -10.63 0.14 -13.55
CA LEU A 44 -9.17 -0.05 -13.56
C LEU A 44 -8.48 0.93 -14.54
N GLY A 45 -9.04 1.10 -15.74
CA GLY A 45 -8.55 2.09 -16.72
C GLY A 45 -8.66 3.54 -16.21
N LEU A 46 -9.77 3.90 -15.57
CA LEU A 46 -9.93 5.22 -14.93
C LEU A 46 -8.92 5.46 -13.80
N ALA A 47 -8.61 4.42 -13.00
CA ALA A 47 -7.60 4.50 -11.96
C ALA A 47 -6.22 4.79 -12.55
N ALA A 48 -5.87 4.25 -13.72
CA ALA A 48 -4.62 4.54 -14.40
C ALA A 48 -4.51 6.03 -14.80
N LEU A 49 -5.61 6.69 -15.18
CA LEU A 49 -5.65 8.11 -15.51
C LEU A 49 -5.45 9.03 -14.29
N SER A 50 -5.69 8.54 -13.07
CA SER A 50 -5.43 9.30 -11.85
C SER A 50 -3.96 9.73 -11.71
N ASN A 51 -3.04 8.97 -12.30
CA ASN A 51 -1.60 9.29 -12.37
C ASN A 51 -1.35 10.65 -13.02
N ILE A 52 -2.09 10.96 -14.08
CA ILE A 52 -1.96 12.21 -14.84
C ILE A 52 -2.34 13.40 -13.96
N ARG A 53 -3.39 13.27 -13.14
CA ARG A 53 -3.78 14.31 -12.18
C ARG A 53 -2.67 14.57 -11.16
N ARG A 54 -1.98 13.51 -10.69
CA ARG A 54 -0.84 13.62 -9.78
C ARG A 54 0.34 14.35 -10.43
N TRP A 55 0.69 14.00 -11.67
CA TRP A 55 1.77 14.68 -12.41
C TRP A 55 1.44 16.14 -12.70
N LYS A 56 0.20 16.45 -13.07
CA LYS A 56 -0.26 17.83 -13.25
C LYS A 56 -0.09 18.66 -11.97
N LYS A 57 -0.43 18.11 -10.81
CA LYS A 57 -0.25 18.79 -9.51
C LYS A 57 1.22 19.00 -9.15
N ARG A 58 2.10 18.04 -9.49
CA ARG A 58 3.54 18.07 -9.18
C ARG A 58 4.37 18.84 -10.22
N GLY A 59 3.85 19.03 -11.43
CA GLY A 59 4.56 19.58 -12.59
C GLY A 59 5.58 18.64 -13.25
N LYS A 60 5.81 17.43 -12.71
CA LYS A 60 6.79 16.46 -13.23
C LYS A 60 6.46 15.01 -12.86
N SER A 61 6.98 14.05 -13.61
CA SER A 61 6.80 12.59 -13.40
C SER A 61 8.08 11.84 -12.97
N ASP A 62 9.21 12.53 -12.78
CA ASP A 62 10.52 11.91 -12.51
C ASP A 62 10.62 11.05 -11.24
N GLN A 63 9.73 11.28 -10.26
CA GLN A 63 9.67 10.50 -9.01
C GLN A 63 9.05 9.12 -9.18
N ASP A 64 8.18 8.94 -10.18
CA ASP A 64 7.51 7.68 -10.39
C ASP A 64 8.38 6.78 -11.29
N PHE A 65 8.53 5.51 -10.91
CA PHE A 65 9.24 4.54 -11.73
C PHE A 65 8.41 4.24 -12.98
N PHE A 66 9.02 4.32 -14.16
CA PHE A 66 8.28 4.30 -15.43
C PHE A 66 7.95 2.89 -15.94
N LEU A 67 8.67 1.86 -15.49
CA LEU A 67 8.54 0.49 -16.01
C LEU A 67 7.13 -0.11 -15.87
N PRO A 68 6.39 0.08 -14.74
CA PRO A 68 5.03 -0.44 -14.62
C PRO A 68 4.06 0.08 -15.68
N PHE A 69 4.23 1.33 -16.14
CA PHE A 69 3.38 1.91 -17.20
C PHE A 69 3.65 1.28 -18.56
N ILE A 70 4.92 0.95 -18.84
CA ILE A 70 5.33 0.27 -20.08
C ILE A 70 4.83 -1.17 -20.07
N LEU A 71 5.03 -1.89 -18.95
CA LEU A 71 4.55 -3.27 -18.80
C LEU A 71 3.03 -3.37 -18.89
N ALA A 72 2.29 -2.41 -18.30
CA ALA A 72 0.84 -2.34 -18.42
C ALA A 72 0.41 -2.16 -19.88
N TRP A 73 1.07 -1.27 -20.63
CA TRP A 73 0.79 -1.07 -22.05
C TRP A 73 1.08 -2.32 -22.90
N ILE A 74 2.26 -2.93 -22.72
CA ILE A 74 2.66 -4.15 -23.44
C ILE A 74 1.66 -5.27 -23.14
N GLY A 75 1.31 -5.48 -21.87
CA GLY A 75 0.36 -6.51 -21.45
C GLY A 75 -1.01 -6.33 -22.10
N SER A 76 -1.60 -5.13 -22.03
CA SER A 76 -2.89 -4.86 -22.65
C SER A 76 -2.84 -4.96 -24.18
N PHE A 77 -1.73 -4.52 -24.81
CA PHE A 77 -1.55 -4.61 -26.25
C PHE A 77 -1.50 -6.07 -26.74
N LEU A 78 -0.69 -6.90 -26.08
CA LEU A 78 -0.56 -8.32 -26.43
C LEU A 78 -1.88 -9.07 -26.25
N TRP A 79 -2.63 -8.82 -25.17
CA TRP A 79 -3.96 -9.40 -24.99
C TRP A 79 -5.00 -8.90 -26.01
N THR A 80 -4.86 -7.67 -26.50
CA THR A 80 -5.70 -7.17 -27.60
C THR A 80 -5.42 -7.94 -28.89
N VAL A 81 -4.12 -8.11 -29.23
CA VAL A 81 -3.70 -8.91 -30.40
C VAL A 81 -4.16 -10.35 -30.25
N TYR A 82 -4.04 -10.93 -29.06
CA TYR A 82 -4.54 -12.28 -28.77
C TYR A 82 -6.05 -12.40 -29.01
N GLY A 83 -6.85 -11.47 -28.48
CA GLY A 83 -8.31 -11.46 -28.68
C GLY A 83 -8.70 -11.38 -30.15
N PHE A 84 -7.99 -10.57 -30.94
CA PHE A 84 -8.16 -10.50 -32.38
C PHE A 84 -7.84 -11.84 -33.08
N LEU A 85 -6.72 -12.49 -32.71
CA LEU A 85 -6.30 -13.77 -33.31
C LEU A 85 -7.27 -14.92 -33.03
N VAL A 86 -7.82 -14.97 -31.81
CA VAL A 86 -8.82 -15.98 -31.37
C VAL A 86 -10.23 -15.62 -31.84
N THR A 87 -10.42 -14.47 -32.50
CA THR A 87 -11.73 -13.95 -32.96
C THR A 87 -12.74 -13.77 -31.81
N ASN A 88 -12.25 -13.43 -30.62
CA ASN A 88 -13.07 -13.17 -29.44
C ASN A 88 -13.16 -11.67 -29.17
N TRP A 89 -14.27 -11.06 -29.60
CA TRP A 89 -14.45 -9.61 -29.51
C TRP A 89 -14.51 -9.10 -28.07
N GLN A 90 -14.91 -9.92 -27.10
CA GLN A 90 -14.96 -9.53 -25.69
C GLN A 90 -13.55 -9.32 -25.14
N ILE A 91 -12.63 -10.26 -25.41
CA ILE A 91 -11.22 -10.15 -25.01
C ILE A 91 -10.57 -8.95 -25.73
N GLU A 92 -10.83 -8.81 -27.03
CA GLU A 92 -10.32 -7.69 -27.83
C GLU A 92 -10.80 -6.34 -27.31
N LEU A 93 -12.10 -6.18 -27.06
CA LEU A 93 -12.70 -4.91 -26.63
C LEU A 93 -12.17 -4.47 -25.26
N VAL A 94 -12.15 -5.37 -24.29
CA VAL A 94 -11.73 -5.09 -22.92
C VAL A 94 -10.25 -4.70 -22.86
N ASN A 95 -9.39 -5.44 -23.55
CA ASN A 95 -7.95 -5.15 -23.59
C ASN A 95 -7.61 -3.98 -24.51
N GLY A 96 -8.38 -3.77 -25.59
CA GLY A 96 -8.26 -2.61 -26.46
C GLY A 96 -8.55 -1.30 -25.71
N TYR A 97 -9.59 -1.30 -24.86
CA TYR A 97 -9.86 -0.20 -23.94
C TYR A 97 -8.67 0.08 -23.00
N LEU A 98 -8.12 -0.96 -22.36
CA LEU A 98 -6.94 -0.82 -21.50
C LEU A 98 -5.73 -0.29 -22.27
N THR A 99 -5.50 -0.79 -23.49
CA THR A 99 -4.42 -0.32 -24.36
C THR A 99 -4.56 1.16 -24.69
N ALA A 100 -5.78 1.62 -25.00
CA ALA A 100 -6.05 3.03 -25.24
C ALA A 100 -5.81 3.88 -23.97
N ALA A 101 -6.32 3.44 -22.82
CA ALA A 101 -6.13 4.13 -21.55
C ALA A 101 -4.63 4.21 -21.16
N ASN A 102 -3.90 3.10 -21.26
CA ASN A 102 -2.47 3.03 -20.99
C ASN A 102 -1.65 3.85 -21.99
N SER A 103 -2.06 3.96 -23.26
CA SER A 103 -1.42 4.83 -24.24
C SER A 103 -1.52 6.31 -23.83
N VAL A 104 -2.70 6.75 -23.37
CA VAL A 104 -2.89 8.12 -22.85
C VAL A 104 -1.97 8.37 -21.65
N VAL A 105 -1.87 7.41 -20.72
CA VAL A 105 -0.98 7.51 -19.56
C VAL A 105 0.48 7.55 -19.98
N LEU A 106 0.90 6.73 -20.95
CA LEU A 106 2.28 6.68 -21.44
C LEU A 106 2.69 7.98 -22.15
N ILE A 107 1.79 8.55 -22.96
CA ILE A 107 1.98 9.87 -23.59
C ILE A 107 2.12 10.95 -22.51
N ALA A 108 1.21 10.97 -21.53
CA ALA A 108 1.29 11.91 -20.42
C ALA A 108 2.58 11.75 -19.61
N LEU A 109 3.00 10.51 -19.33
CA LEU A 109 4.25 10.19 -18.64
C LEU A 109 5.43 10.83 -19.38
N TYR A 110 5.50 10.68 -20.70
CA TYR A 110 6.55 11.25 -21.54
C TYR A 110 6.52 12.79 -21.56
N ILE A 111 5.34 13.41 -21.62
CA ILE A 111 5.18 14.87 -21.60
C ILE A 111 5.71 15.44 -20.28
N TYR A 112 5.32 14.86 -19.14
CA TYR A 112 5.70 15.35 -17.80
C TYR A 112 7.09 14.89 -17.34
N ARG A 113 7.79 14.02 -18.09
CA ARG A 113 9.14 13.55 -17.74
C ARG A 113 10.19 14.57 -18.16
N ILE A 114 11.01 15.02 -17.24
CA ILE A 114 12.11 15.95 -17.55
C ILE A 114 13.28 15.16 -18.18
N ARG A 115 13.69 14.06 -17.54
CA ARG A 115 14.80 13.21 -18.03
C ARG A 115 14.29 12.09 -18.93
N LYS A 116 14.17 12.38 -20.22
CA LYS A 116 13.52 11.49 -21.20
C LYS A 116 14.40 10.39 -21.80
N LYS A 117 15.74 10.48 -21.73
CA LYS A 117 16.64 9.59 -22.50
C LYS A 117 16.35 8.10 -22.28
N SER A 118 16.30 7.64 -21.02
CA SER A 118 16.02 6.24 -20.70
C SER A 118 14.59 5.83 -21.11
N LEU A 119 13.59 6.66 -20.80
CA LEU A 119 12.20 6.40 -21.16
C LEU A 119 12.01 6.29 -22.68
N ALA A 120 12.59 7.22 -23.45
CA ALA A 120 12.52 7.25 -24.90
C ALA A 120 13.16 6.01 -25.52
N ALA A 121 14.33 5.58 -25.01
CA ALA A 121 14.99 4.37 -25.47
C ALA A 121 14.12 3.12 -25.24
N VAL A 122 13.52 2.98 -24.04
CA VAL A 122 12.67 1.82 -23.73
C VAL A 122 11.39 1.83 -24.56
N ILE A 123 10.73 2.99 -24.74
CA ILE A 123 9.54 3.11 -25.61
C ILE A 123 9.91 2.73 -27.06
N PHE A 124 11.04 3.20 -27.56
CA PHE A 124 11.49 2.89 -28.92
C PHE A 124 11.76 1.39 -29.10
N ILE A 125 12.51 0.76 -28.19
CA ILE A 125 12.78 -0.69 -28.21
C ILE A 125 11.48 -1.49 -28.13
N THR A 126 10.55 -1.07 -27.26
CA THR A 126 9.24 -1.72 -27.10
C THR A 126 8.42 -1.60 -28.38
N GLY A 127 8.40 -0.42 -29.01
CA GLY A 127 7.71 -0.20 -30.28
C GLY A 127 8.30 -1.02 -31.43
N LEU A 128 9.62 -1.12 -31.51
CA LEU A 128 10.29 -2.01 -32.47
C LEU A 128 9.93 -3.47 -32.23
N ALA A 129 9.98 -3.94 -30.99
CA ALA A 129 9.62 -5.32 -30.65
C ALA A 129 8.15 -5.63 -30.99
N ALA A 130 7.23 -4.71 -30.68
CA ALA A 130 5.82 -4.84 -31.04
C ALA A 130 5.62 -4.86 -32.56
N GLY A 131 6.27 -3.97 -33.30
CA GLY A 131 6.22 -3.95 -34.77
C GLY A 131 6.79 -5.21 -35.41
N SER A 132 7.95 -5.68 -34.94
CA SER A 132 8.56 -6.94 -35.39
C SER A 132 7.67 -8.14 -35.10
N LEU A 133 7.02 -8.18 -33.93
CA LEU A 133 6.05 -9.23 -33.60
C LEU A 133 4.87 -9.19 -34.57
N LEU A 134 4.24 -8.04 -34.80
CA LEU A 134 3.12 -7.94 -35.76
C LEU A 134 3.51 -8.39 -37.17
N LEU A 135 4.69 -7.99 -37.64
CA LEU A 135 5.22 -8.44 -38.94
C LEU A 135 5.39 -9.97 -38.97
N LEU A 136 5.97 -10.56 -37.93
CA LEU A 136 6.11 -12.01 -37.81
C LEU A 136 4.74 -12.72 -37.85
N LEU A 137 3.74 -12.19 -37.16
CA LEU A 137 2.39 -12.79 -37.10
C LEU A 137 1.70 -12.81 -38.47
N THR A 138 2.02 -11.88 -39.38
CA THR A 138 1.49 -11.93 -40.76
C THR A 138 2.10 -13.03 -41.62
N GLN A 139 3.27 -13.54 -41.25
CA GLN A 139 3.97 -14.62 -41.97
C GLN A 139 3.62 -16.01 -41.42
N LEU A 140 3.05 -16.09 -40.22
CA LEU A 140 2.75 -17.35 -39.54
C LEU A 140 1.29 -17.78 -39.77
N PRO A 141 1.01 -19.10 -39.80
CA PRO A 141 -0.36 -19.61 -39.74
C PRO A 141 -1.07 -19.10 -38.47
N ASN A 142 -2.36 -18.80 -38.57
CA ASN A 142 -3.14 -18.23 -37.46
C ASN A 142 -3.04 -19.09 -36.17
N ILE A 143 -3.12 -20.42 -36.29
CA ILE A 143 -2.98 -21.33 -35.14
C ILE A 143 -1.64 -21.16 -34.41
N THR A 144 -0.53 -21.04 -35.15
CA THR A 144 0.79 -20.81 -34.59
C THR A 144 0.89 -19.42 -33.96
N SER A 145 0.28 -18.42 -34.58
CA SER A 145 0.19 -17.06 -34.05
C SER A 145 -0.56 -17.01 -32.72
N VAL A 146 -1.68 -17.73 -32.59
CA VAL A 146 -2.45 -17.84 -31.33
C VAL A 146 -1.59 -18.44 -30.23
N HIS A 147 -0.93 -19.58 -30.49
CA HIS A 147 -0.07 -20.23 -29.50
C HIS A 147 1.13 -19.37 -29.09
N LEU A 148 1.76 -18.68 -30.04
CA LEU A 148 2.90 -17.81 -29.78
C LEU A 148 2.50 -16.62 -28.90
N VAL A 149 1.47 -15.88 -29.31
CA VAL A 149 1.03 -14.68 -28.57
C VAL A 149 0.44 -15.08 -27.22
N GLY A 150 -0.40 -16.12 -27.16
CA GLY A 150 -0.97 -16.62 -25.92
C GLY A 150 0.09 -17.04 -24.89
N SER A 151 1.16 -17.70 -25.36
CA SER A 151 2.30 -18.05 -24.49
C SER A 151 3.02 -16.82 -23.95
N ILE A 152 3.29 -15.82 -24.81
CA ILE A 152 3.95 -14.57 -24.38
C ILE A 152 3.08 -13.81 -23.37
N CYS A 153 1.79 -13.64 -23.66
CA CYS A 153 0.81 -13.00 -22.76
C CYS A 153 0.82 -13.67 -21.38
N SER A 154 0.70 -15.00 -21.37
CA SER A 154 0.59 -15.79 -20.14
C SER A 154 1.87 -15.70 -19.31
N CYS A 155 3.03 -15.92 -19.93
CA CYS A 155 4.33 -15.82 -19.27
C CYS A 155 4.57 -14.43 -18.67
N MET A 156 4.21 -13.38 -19.40
CA MET A 156 4.38 -12.01 -18.92
C MET A 156 3.46 -11.68 -17.75
N GLN A 157 2.18 -12.08 -17.82
CA GLN A 157 1.21 -11.89 -16.74
C GLN A 157 1.63 -12.64 -15.48
N ILE A 158 2.07 -13.90 -15.61
CA ILE A 158 2.61 -14.70 -14.48
C ILE A 158 3.86 -14.04 -13.90
N GLY A 159 4.79 -13.57 -14.75
CA GLY A 159 5.99 -12.87 -14.30
C GLY A 159 5.68 -11.60 -13.48
N CYS A 160 4.66 -10.86 -13.90
CA CYS A 160 4.17 -9.71 -13.14
C CYS A 160 3.54 -10.13 -11.80
N ALA A 161 2.77 -11.22 -11.76
CA ALA A 161 2.21 -11.76 -10.53
C ALA A 161 3.29 -12.15 -9.50
N CYS A 162 4.41 -12.71 -9.96
CA CYS A 162 5.53 -13.08 -9.09
C CYS A 162 6.12 -11.90 -8.28
N THR A 163 5.92 -10.65 -8.71
CA THR A 163 6.33 -9.47 -7.92
C THR A 163 5.61 -9.38 -6.58
N MET A 164 4.40 -9.93 -6.48
CA MET A 164 3.62 -9.97 -5.24
C MET A 164 4.16 -11.00 -4.24
N LEU A 165 4.92 -12.00 -4.68
CA LEU A 165 5.57 -12.95 -3.75
C LEU A 165 6.54 -12.24 -2.80
N TYR A 166 7.26 -11.24 -3.29
CA TYR A 166 8.11 -10.40 -2.43
C TYR A 166 7.28 -9.66 -1.38
N MET A 167 6.12 -9.13 -1.77
CA MET A 167 5.23 -8.40 -0.86
C MET A 167 4.63 -9.32 0.21
N ILE A 168 4.31 -10.57 -0.14
CA ILE A 168 3.90 -11.62 0.81
C ILE A 168 5.01 -11.89 1.82
N VAL A 169 6.24 -12.14 1.36
CA VAL A 169 7.39 -12.38 2.23
C VAL A 169 7.64 -11.18 3.15
N LEU A 170 7.54 -9.97 2.61
CA LEU A 170 7.71 -8.73 3.35
C LEU A 170 6.63 -8.56 4.43
N ALA A 171 5.37 -8.89 4.11
CA ALA A 171 4.26 -8.81 5.07
C ALA A 171 4.43 -9.82 6.20
N ILE A 172 4.86 -11.05 5.87
CA ILE A 172 5.13 -12.09 6.87
C ILE A 172 6.30 -11.70 7.77
N LYS A 173 7.39 -11.16 7.19
CA LYS A 173 8.57 -10.71 7.94
C LYS A 173 8.25 -9.54 8.86
N LYS A 174 7.49 -8.56 8.37
CA LYS A 174 7.12 -7.35 9.13
C LYS A 174 5.91 -7.54 10.05
N LYS A 175 5.17 -8.65 9.94
CA LYS A 175 3.94 -8.92 10.68
C LYS A 175 2.87 -7.81 10.56
N ARG A 176 2.84 -7.13 9.42
CA ARG A 176 1.90 -6.04 9.05
C ARG A 176 1.76 -5.98 7.53
N ILE A 177 0.65 -5.40 7.04
CA ILE A 177 0.36 -5.28 5.60
C ILE A 177 -0.09 -3.86 5.19
N ASP A 178 0.01 -2.89 6.09
CA ASP A 178 -0.33 -1.48 5.87
C ASP A 178 0.41 -0.79 4.71
N PHE A 179 1.52 -1.35 4.25
CA PHE A 179 2.24 -0.87 3.06
C PHE A 179 1.58 -1.29 1.72
N ILE A 180 0.59 -2.19 1.75
CA ILE A 180 -0.19 -2.61 0.59
C ILE A 180 -1.59 -2.00 0.71
N PRO A 181 -2.06 -1.24 -0.29
CA PRO A 181 -3.42 -0.71 -0.26
C PRO A 181 -4.45 -1.82 -0.50
N PHE A 182 -5.41 -1.98 0.41
CA PHE A 182 -6.47 -3.00 0.30
C PHE A 182 -7.38 -2.85 -0.94
N PRO A 183 -7.92 -1.65 -1.28
CA PRO A 183 -8.91 -1.56 -2.36
C PRO A 183 -8.42 -2.03 -3.74
N PRO A 184 -7.20 -1.69 -4.20
CA PRO A 184 -6.67 -2.23 -5.45
C PRO A 184 -6.52 -3.75 -5.45
N VAL A 185 -6.03 -4.35 -4.35
CA VAL A 185 -5.86 -5.81 -4.25
C VAL A 185 -7.22 -6.51 -4.31
N ALA A 186 -8.21 -6.04 -3.55
CA ALA A 186 -9.56 -6.62 -3.57
C ALA A 186 -10.23 -6.52 -4.96
N GLN A 187 -10.06 -5.39 -5.65
CA GLN A 187 -10.60 -5.20 -6.99
C GLN A 187 -9.90 -6.10 -8.03
N ILE A 188 -8.58 -6.21 -7.98
CA ILE A 188 -7.80 -7.08 -8.89
C ILE A 188 -8.19 -8.54 -8.66
N PHE A 189 -8.19 -9.02 -7.41
CA PHE A 189 -8.64 -10.37 -7.08
C PHE A 189 -10.03 -10.69 -7.62
N ASN A 190 -10.98 -9.76 -7.50
CA ASN A 190 -12.33 -9.92 -8.06
C ASN A 190 -12.34 -10.02 -9.59
N ILE A 191 -11.52 -9.23 -10.29
CA ILE A 191 -11.37 -9.32 -11.75
C ILE A 191 -10.80 -10.69 -12.13
N GLU A 192 -9.68 -11.08 -11.52
CA GLU A 192 -8.98 -12.33 -11.82
C GLU A 192 -9.86 -13.56 -11.57
N PHE A 193 -10.67 -13.55 -10.49
CA PHE A 193 -11.65 -14.59 -10.21
C PHE A 193 -12.69 -14.70 -11.34
N GLN A 194 -13.26 -13.58 -11.78
CA GLN A 194 -14.27 -13.57 -12.85
C GLN A 194 -13.69 -13.97 -14.20
N VAL A 195 -12.49 -13.49 -14.53
CA VAL A 195 -11.79 -13.85 -15.78
C VAL A 195 -11.39 -15.32 -15.77
N THR A 196 -10.99 -15.89 -14.63
CA THR A 196 -10.72 -17.33 -14.49
C THR A 196 -11.97 -18.15 -14.81
N LEU A 197 -13.13 -17.78 -14.26
CA LEU A 197 -14.41 -18.43 -14.59
C LEU A 197 -14.77 -18.29 -16.07
N TYR A 198 -14.58 -17.11 -16.65
CA TYR A 198 -14.79 -16.86 -18.07
C TYR A 198 -13.88 -17.73 -18.95
N SER A 199 -12.61 -17.89 -18.56
CA SER A 199 -11.61 -18.69 -19.28
C SER A 199 -11.97 -20.17 -19.33
N ILE A 200 -12.50 -20.72 -18.23
CA ILE A 200 -13.01 -22.09 -18.18
C ILE A 200 -14.19 -22.25 -19.16
N TRP A 201 -15.08 -21.25 -19.21
CA TRP A 201 -16.27 -21.30 -20.06
C TRP A 201 -15.95 -21.24 -21.56
N ILE A 202 -15.00 -20.39 -21.98
CA ILE A 202 -14.55 -20.33 -23.38
C ILE A 202 -13.52 -21.39 -23.76
N GLU A 203 -13.15 -22.26 -22.80
CA GLU A 203 -12.11 -23.30 -22.96
C GLU A 203 -10.75 -22.75 -23.45
N ASP A 204 -10.39 -21.54 -23.02
CA ASP A 204 -9.13 -20.88 -23.39
C ASP A 204 -8.04 -21.20 -22.37
N PHE A 205 -7.10 -22.06 -22.76
CA PHE A 205 -5.99 -22.50 -21.92
C PHE A 205 -5.05 -21.36 -21.50
N TYR A 206 -4.73 -20.42 -22.40
CA TYR A 206 -3.76 -19.35 -22.12
C TYR A 206 -4.34 -18.33 -21.15
N LEU A 207 -5.60 -17.94 -21.36
CA LEU A 207 -6.32 -17.07 -20.44
C LEU A 207 -6.49 -17.75 -19.08
N LEU A 208 -6.80 -19.05 -19.06
CA LEU A 208 -6.98 -19.79 -17.81
C LEU A 208 -5.70 -19.89 -16.98
N ILE A 209 -4.57 -20.28 -17.60
CA ILE A 209 -3.33 -20.51 -16.86
C ILE A 209 -2.77 -19.21 -16.26
N SER A 210 -2.83 -18.11 -17.00
CA SER A 210 -2.30 -16.83 -16.53
C SER A 210 -3.15 -16.25 -15.39
N ASN A 211 -4.46 -16.15 -15.57
CA ASN A 211 -5.37 -15.59 -14.57
C ASN A 211 -5.53 -16.52 -13.36
N GLY A 212 -5.52 -17.85 -13.55
CA GLY A 212 -5.59 -18.80 -12.44
C GLY A 212 -4.38 -18.73 -11.51
N ILE A 213 -3.16 -18.62 -12.05
CA ILE A 213 -1.94 -18.44 -11.25
C ILE A 213 -1.96 -17.06 -10.58
N PHE A 214 -2.34 -16.00 -11.32
CA PHE A 214 -2.41 -14.65 -10.78
C PHE A 214 -3.41 -14.58 -9.62
N MET A 215 -4.63 -15.09 -9.81
CA MET A 215 -5.68 -15.20 -8.79
C MET A 215 -5.19 -15.92 -7.54
N THR A 216 -4.38 -16.98 -7.71
CA THR A 216 -3.83 -17.72 -6.57
C THR A 216 -2.84 -16.87 -5.76
N ILE A 217 -1.90 -16.20 -6.43
CA ILE A 217 -0.90 -15.35 -5.74
C ILE A 217 -1.57 -14.13 -5.11
N ASP A 218 -2.45 -13.44 -5.83
CA ASP A 218 -3.15 -12.26 -5.33
C ASP A 218 -4.15 -12.63 -4.23
N GLY A 219 -4.78 -13.80 -4.32
CA GLY A 219 -5.61 -14.38 -3.27
C GLY A 219 -4.84 -14.61 -1.97
N LEU A 220 -3.57 -15.03 -2.03
CA LEU A 220 -2.72 -15.12 -0.84
C LEU A 220 -2.48 -13.74 -0.22
N VAL A 221 -2.20 -12.71 -1.02
CA VAL A 221 -2.06 -11.33 -0.52
C VAL A 221 -3.37 -10.84 0.10
N PHE A 222 -4.51 -11.10 -0.54
CA PHE A 222 -5.83 -10.74 -0.05
C PHE A 222 -6.10 -11.39 1.32
N LEU A 223 -5.77 -12.68 1.50
CA LEU A 223 -5.90 -13.37 2.78
C LEU A 223 -5.03 -12.77 3.87
N LEU A 224 -3.84 -12.25 3.54
CA LEU A 224 -2.97 -11.60 4.53
C LEU A 224 -3.60 -10.35 5.15
N PHE A 225 -4.53 -9.67 4.49
CA PHE A 225 -5.26 -8.54 5.08
C PHE A 225 -6.17 -8.94 6.25
N PHE A 226 -6.59 -10.21 6.31
CA PHE A 226 -7.38 -10.73 7.43
C PHE A 226 -6.49 -11.32 8.54
N ILE A 227 -5.20 -11.53 8.27
CA ILE A 227 -4.24 -12.11 9.22
C ILE A 227 -3.39 -11.02 9.88
N TYR A 228 -2.95 -10.02 9.12
CA TYR A 228 -2.04 -8.98 9.57
C TYR A 228 -2.71 -7.61 9.66
N PRO A 229 -2.29 -6.74 10.60
CA PRO A 229 -2.83 -5.39 10.73
C PRO A 229 -2.54 -4.56 9.48
N SER A 230 -3.57 -3.89 8.97
CA SER A 230 -3.56 -3.05 7.76
C SER A 230 -3.46 -1.55 8.05
N GLU A 231 -3.56 -1.13 9.30
CA GLU A 231 -3.31 0.24 9.71
C GLU A 231 -1.90 0.36 10.31
N PRO A 232 -1.17 1.45 10.04
CA PRO A 232 0.10 1.69 10.70
C PRO A 232 -0.17 1.77 12.21
N THR A 233 0.46 0.89 12.99
CA THR A 233 0.36 0.90 14.45
C THR A 233 0.85 2.25 14.96
N LYS A 234 -0.09 3.10 15.38
CA LYS A 234 0.22 4.28 16.18
C LYS A 234 0.82 3.75 17.48
N LEU A 235 2.09 4.05 17.73
CA LEU A 235 2.79 3.56 18.91
C LEU A 235 2.43 4.35 20.18
N GLY A 236 1.66 5.43 20.03
CA GLY A 236 1.21 6.32 21.09
C GLY A 236 1.97 7.64 21.13
N ARG A 237 1.66 8.46 22.13
CA ARG A 237 2.30 9.76 22.36
C ARG A 237 2.75 9.88 23.81
N ILE A 238 4.04 10.12 24.03
CA ILE A 238 4.61 10.33 25.36
C ILE A 238 4.60 11.81 25.72
N HIS A 239 4.26 12.13 26.97
CA HIS A 239 4.29 13.48 27.54
C HIS A 239 5.34 13.54 28.63
N LEU A 240 6.38 14.35 28.42
CA LEU A 240 7.51 14.45 29.33
C LEU A 240 7.99 15.90 29.49
N GLY A 241 8.53 16.19 30.66
CA GLY A 241 9.19 17.44 31.01
C GLY A 241 10.69 17.23 31.19
N ILE A 242 11.52 18.17 30.74
CA ILE A 242 12.97 18.13 30.95
C ILE A 242 13.42 19.41 31.66
N THR A 243 14.27 19.26 32.67
CA THR A 243 14.86 20.37 33.43
C THR A 243 16.36 20.14 33.58
N LEU A 244 17.17 21.07 33.09
CA LEU A 244 18.62 21.08 33.28
C LEU A 244 19.00 22.07 34.37
N GLU A 245 19.58 21.60 35.45
CA GLU A 245 20.08 22.42 36.55
C GLU A 245 21.62 22.48 36.49
N ALA A 246 22.14 23.52 35.83
CA ALA A 246 23.56 23.67 35.55
C ALA A 246 24.43 23.71 36.82
N SER A 247 23.98 24.43 37.86
CA SER A 247 24.69 24.56 39.12
C SER A 247 24.82 23.24 39.88
N ALA A 248 23.81 22.37 39.79
CA ALA A 248 23.78 21.06 40.44
C ALA A 248 24.27 19.92 39.54
N ARG A 249 24.65 20.21 38.29
CA ARG A 249 25.05 19.22 37.27
C ARG A 249 24.03 18.08 37.12
N ARG A 250 22.75 18.46 37.10
CA ARG A 250 21.63 17.53 37.20
C ARG A 250 20.65 17.72 36.06
N LEU A 251 20.31 16.63 35.39
CA LEU A 251 19.24 16.57 34.39
C LEU A 251 18.07 15.78 34.96
N THR A 252 16.88 16.40 35.03
CA THR A 252 15.67 15.77 35.55
C THR A 252 14.65 15.59 34.42
N ILE A 253 14.18 14.35 34.25
CA ILE A 253 13.17 13.97 33.27
C ILE A 253 11.90 13.61 34.03
N ASN A 254 10.83 14.35 33.81
CA ASN A 254 9.51 14.13 34.40
C ASN A 254 8.62 13.40 33.40
N ILE A 255 8.31 12.14 33.65
CA ILE A 255 7.39 11.36 32.82
C ILE A 255 5.97 11.55 33.36
N ALA A 256 5.14 12.28 32.60
CA ALA A 256 3.78 12.58 33.02
C ALA A 256 2.84 11.41 32.70
N LYS A 257 2.65 11.13 31.41
CA LYS A 257 1.74 10.10 30.89
C LYS A 257 2.10 9.70 29.47
N ILE A 258 1.51 8.61 29.01
CA ILE A 258 1.50 8.21 27.60
C ILE A 258 0.05 8.04 27.19
N ASP A 259 -0.29 8.46 25.98
CA ASP A 259 -1.61 8.28 25.39
C ASP A 259 -1.53 7.27 24.23
N ASP A 260 -2.61 6.50 24.04
CA ASP A 260 -2.87 5.64 22.88
C ASP A 260 -1.79 4.57 22.58
N LEU A 261 -1.26 3.90 23.61
CA LEU A 261 -0.40 2.73 23.40
C LEU A 261 -1.17 1.59 22.68
N PRO A 262 -0.52 0.86 21.77
CA PRO A 262 -1.15 -0.20 20.99
C PRO A 262 -1.65 -1.35 21.87
N LYS A 263 -2.81 -1.92 21.50
CA LYS A 263 -3.32 -3.18 22.05
C LYS A 263 -2.83 -4.34 21.20
N TYR A 264 -2.50 -5.47 21.82
CA TYR A 264 -1.97 -6.64 21.12
C TYR A 264 -3.03 -7.72 20.91
N GLY A 265 -4.11 -7.39 20.20
CA GLY A 265 -5.18 -8.32 19.84
C GLY A 265 -5.74 -9.06 21.06
N ILE A 266 -5.61 -10.40 21.08
CA ILE A 266 -6.10 -11.29 22.14
C ILE A 266 -5.43 -11.09 23.50
N TYR A 267 -4.23 -10.49 23.55
CA TYR A 267 -3.49 -10.25 24.79
C TYR A 267 -3.92 -8.97 25.51
N GLY A 268 -4.74 -8.13 24.88
CA GLY A 268 -5.28 -6.92 25.49
C GLY A 268 -4.27 -5.76 25.59
N PRO A 269 -4.51 -4.81 26.51
CA PRO A 269 -3.61 -3.70 26.80
C PRO A 269 -2.24 -4.14 27.35
N PRO A 270 -1.17 -3.35 27.12
CA PRO A 270 0.18 -3.67 27.60
C PRO A 270 0.36 -3.40 29.11
N ASP A 271 1.51 -3.86 29.66
CA ASP A 271 2.03 -3.49 30.98
C ASP A 271 3.21 -2.50 30.83
N PRO A 272 2.94 -1.22 30.50
CA PRO A 272 3.99 -0.26 30.16
C PRO A 272 4.88 0.13 31.34
N TYR A 273 6.18 0.21 31.08
CA TYR A 273 7.16 0.97 31.85
C TYR A 273 8.05 1.77 30.90
N VAL A 274 8.68 2.84 31.38
CA VAL A 274 9.57 3.65 30.56
C VAL A 274 10.99 3.47 31.04
N ARG A 275 11.88 3.11 30.12
CA ARG A 275 13.32 3.11 30.31
C ARG A 275 13.90 4.39 29.72
N ILE A 276 14.67 5.10 30.52
CA ILE A 276 15.37 6.32 30.12
C ILE A 276 16.86 6.02 30.14
N THR A 277 17.51 6.20 29.00
CA THR A 277 18.94 5.96 28.82
C THR A 277 19.59 7.26 28.38
N LEU A 278 20.49 7.77 29.21
CA LEU A 278 21.31 8.93 28.92
C LEU A 278 22.69 8.46 28.47
N ASN A 279 23.10 8.87 27.27
CA ASN A 279 24.45 8.64 26.75
C ASN A 279 25.19 9.98 26.70
N GLN A 280 26.31 10.08 27.39
CA GLN A 280 27.18 11.25 27.40
C GLN A 280 28.64 10.80 27.49
N ASN A 281 29.50 11.23 26.56
CA ASN A 281 30.95 10.96 26.57
C ASN A 281 31.31 9.47 26.79
N GLN A 282 30.66 8.56 26.06
CA GLN A 282 30.78 7.09 26.19
C GLN A 282 30.28 6.49 27.52
N VAL A 283 29.80 7.31 28.45
CA VAL A 283 29.14 6.85 29.68
C VAL A 283 27.65 6.73 29.42
N THR A 284 27.09 5.57 29.73
CA THR A 284 25.66 5.29 29.61
C THR A 284 25.06 5.12 31.00
N GLN A 285 24.06 5.95 31.32
CA GLN A 285 23.26 5.82 32.54
C GLN A 285 21.84 5.43 32.15
N SER A 286 21.30 4.35 32.73
CA SER A 286 19.93 3.92 32.47
C SER A 286 19.12 3.82 33.75
N LYS A 287 17.89 4.31 33.71
CA LYS A 287 16.91 4.23 34.81
C LYS A 287 15.54 3.89 34.24
N GLN A 288 14.64 3.38 35.08
CA GLN A 288 13.30 2.98 34.64
C GLN A 288 12.22 3.40 35.65
N THR A 289 11.01 3.63 35.14
CA THR A 289 9.83 3.90 35.95
C THR A 289 9.23 2.60 36.51
N ARG A 290 8.22 2.74 37.38
CA ARG A 290 7.39 1.59 37.75
C ARG A 290 6.64 1.04 36.54
N THR A 291 6.30 -0.24 36.58
CA THR A 291 5.40 -0.87 35.62
C THR A 291 3.95 -0.58 36.00
N LEU A 292 3.17 -0.07 35.05
CA LEU A 292 1.73 0.09 35.18
C LEU A 292 1.04 -1.03 34.41
N LYS A 293 0.10 -1.73 35.04
CA LYS A 293 -0.52 -2.92 34.45
C LYS A 293 -1.74 -2.59 33.60
N ASN A 294 -1.90 -3.33 32.51
CA ASN A 294 -3.10 -3.43 31.69
C ASN A 294 -3.67 -2.05 31.28
N THR A 295 -2.85 -1.19 30.69
CA THR A 295 -3.27 0.16 30.31
C THR A 295 -2.63 0.65 29.01
N CYS A 296 -3.46 1.21 28.13
CA CYS A 296 -3.00 1.93 26.94
C CYS A 296 -2.68 3.40 27.21
N ASN A 297 -3.08 3.91 28.39
CA ASN A 297 -2.93 5.32 28.75
C ASN A 297 -2.26 5.44 30.14
N PRO A 298 -1.01 4.97 30.31
CA PRO A 298 -0.34 4.98 31.60
C PRO A 298 -0.06 6.42 32.09
N VAL A 299 -0.28 6.65 33.38
CA VAL A 299 0.03 7.91 34.07
C VAL A 299 1.09 7.63 35.13
N PHE A 300 2.34 7.99 34.83
CA PHE A 300 3.48 7.73 35.73
C PHE A 300 3.61 8.80 36.80
N ARG A 301 3.68 10.08 36.40
CA ARG A 301 4.00 11.22 37.29
C ARG A 301 5.29 10.95 38.09
N GLU A 302 6.32 10.46 37.39
CA GLU A 302 7.60 10.07 37.98
C GLU A 302 8.72 10.93 37.43
N ALA A 303 9.60 11.40 38.31
CA ALA A 303 10.79 12.16 37.94
C ALA A 303 12.04 11.29 38.09
N VAL A 304 12.86 11.25 37.04
CA VAL A 304 14.11 10.50 36.98
C VAL A 304 15.25 11.49 36.81
N MET A 305 16.23 11.40 37.69
CA MET A 305 17.37 12.33 37.72
C MET A 305 18.64 11.64 37.24
N PHE A 306 19.44 12.34 36.43
CA PHE A 306 20.77 11.91 35.98
C PHE A 306 21.81 12.96 36.36
N LEU A 307 23.03 12.50 36.62
CA LEU A 307 24.18 13.37 36.81
C LEU A 307 24.84 13.59 35.46
N VAL A 308 25.01 14.84 35.06
CA VAL A 308 25.46 15.23 33.72
C VAL A 308 26.55 16.26 33.76
N SER A 309 27.51 16.17 32.83
CA SER A 309 28.44 17.25 32.56
C SER A 309 27.73 18.36 31.79
N VAL A 310 28.05 19.61 32.13
CA VAL A 310 27.36 20.82 31.62
C VAL A 310 28.28 21.63 30.69
N GLY A 311 29.40 21.05 30.25
CA GLY A 311 30.24 21.66 29.22
C GLY A 311 29.47 21.75 27.90
N GLU A 312 29.72 22.78 27.10
CA GLU A 312 29.01 22.98 25.82
C GLU A 312 29.24 21.80 24.87
N GLU A 313 30.49 21.33 24.74
CA GLU A 313 30.86 20.13 23.98
C GLU A 313 30.22 18.85 24.54
N ASP A 314 30.13 18.72 25.87
CA ASP A 314 29.51 17.57 26.52
C ASP A 314 28.00 17.51 26.23
N LEU A 315 27.32 18.65 26.26
CA LEU A 315 25.89 18.78 26.01
C LEU A 315 25.55 18.57 24.53
N GLU A 316 26.46 18.91 23.61
CA GLU A 316 26.34 18.56 22.19
C GLU A 316 26.44 17.05 21.97
N ASN A 317 27.34 16.38 22.69
CA ASN A 317 27.53 14.93 22.64
C ASN A 317 26.58 14.14 23.56
N THR A 318 25.53 14.77 24.07
CA THR A 318 24.53 14.13 24.93
C THR A 318 23.32 13.68 24.12
N SER A 319 22.93 12.42 24.28
CA SER A 319 21.67 11.88 23.77
C SER A 319 20.86 11.22 24.87
N LEU A 320 19.57 11.54 24.91
CA LEU A 320 18.61 10.98 25.85
C LEU A 320 17.61 10.13 25.07
N VAL A 321 17.67 8.82 25.25
CA VAL A 321 16.76 7.86 24.65
C VAL A 321 15.69 7.49 25.66
N VAL A 322 14.42 7.71 25.33
CA VAL A 322 13.28 7.37 26.17
C VAL A 322 12.48 6.28 25.47
N SER A 323 12.60 5.05 25.97
CA SER A 323 11.99 3.85 25.38
C SER A 323 10.83 3.35 26.24
N VAL A 324 9.66 3.20 25.65
CA VAL A 324 8.48 2.61 26.29
C VAL A 324 8.51 1.11 26.07
N MET A 325 8.40 0.33 27.13
CA MET A 325 8.57 -1.13 27.11
C MET A 325 7.37 -1.83 27.72
N ASP A 326 7.13 -3.07 27.29
CA ASP A 326 6.04 -3.93 27.78
C ASP A 326 6.57 -5.06 28.67
N ALA A 327 6.16 -5.05 29.95
CA ALA A 327 6.60 -6.06 30.91
C ALA A 327 5.98 -7.45 30.68
N LEU A 328 4.87 -7.57 29.93
CA LEU A 328 4.22 -8.85 29.63
C LEU A 328 4.99 -9.71 28.61
N ARG A 329 6.03 -9.19 27.96
CA ARG A 329 6.78 -9.89 26.90
C ARG A 329 8.26 -10.12 27.25
N PRO A 330 8.59 -10.87 28.32
CA PRO A 330 9.98 -11.19 28.67
C PRO A 330 10.68 -12.13 27.67
N SER A 331 9.94 -12.79 26.77
CA SER A 331 10.47 -13.77 25.81
C SER A 331 10.98 -13.16 24.48
N CYS A 332 10.86 -11.85 24.28
CA CYS A 332 11.29 -11.16 23.05
C CYS A 332 12.48 -10.22 23.33
N PRO A 333 13.55 -10.25 22.51
CA PRO A 333 14.74 -9.39 22.71
C PRO A 333 14.45 -7.88 22.64
N SER A 334 13.40 -7.47 21.93
CA SER A 334 12.93 -6.08 21.91
C SER A 334 11.51 -5.97 22.49
N SER A 335 11.42 -5.94 23.82
CA SER A 335 10.18 -5.59 24.54
C SER A 335 9.76 -4.11 24.37
N VAL A 336 10.41 -3.39 23.45
CA VAL A 336 10.21 -1.96 23.18
C VAL A 336 8.97 -1.78 22.32
N ILE A 337 8.01 -1.02 22.84
CA ILE A 337 6.82 -0.59 22.10
C ILE A 337 7.18 0.54 21.14
N GLY A 338 7.96 1.51 21.60
CA GLY A 338 8.46 2.63 20.79
C GLY A 338 9.41 3.51 21.60
N GLU A 339 10.13 4.40 20.92
CA GLU A 339 11.11 5.28 21.53
C GLU A 339 11.03 6.72 21.01
N VAL A 340 11.61 7.65 21.77
CA VAL A 340 11.90 9.01 21.34
C VAL A 340 13.32 9.37 21.75
N ILE A 341 14.03 10.07 20.88
CA ILE A 341 15.42 10.47 21.10
C ILE A 341 15.48 11.99 21.20
N LEU A 342 15.94 12.49 22.34
CA LEU A 342 16.11 13.89 22.62
C LEU A 342 17.61 14.23 22.56
N SER A 343 17.99 15.01 21.57
CA SER A 343 19.35 15.50 21.36
C SER A 343 19.31 16.73 20.44
N LYS A 344 20.44 17.42 20.30
CA LYS A 344 20.59 18.52 19.33
C LYS A 344 20.37 18.07 17.89
N SER A 345 20.69 16.81 17.59
CA SER A 345 20.64 16.21 16.23
C SER A 345 19.46 15.24 16.04
N ALA A 346 18.42 15.32 16.89
CA ALA A 346 17.25 14.45 16.76
C ALA A 346 16.55 14.65 15.40
N GLU A 347 16.14 13.56 14.76
CA GLU A 347 15.42 13.60 13.48
C GLU A 347 14.05 14.28 13.63
N GLU A 348 13.37 14.04 14.76
CA GLU A 348 12.10 14.67 15.07
C GLU A 348 12.29 16.12 15.54
N LYS A 349 11.71 17.05 14.78
CA LYS A 349 11.76 18.50 15.09
C LYS A 349 11.26 18.84 16.49
N SER A 350 10.24 18.13 16.99
CA SER A 350 9.67 18.37 18.31
C SER A 350 10.67 18.04 19.41
N CYS A 351 11.40 16.93 19.29
CA CYS A 351 12.44 16.47 20.21
C CYS A 351 13.65 17.43 20.20
N ALA A 352 14.13 17.80 19.01
CA ALA A 352 15.23 18.75 18.87
C ALA A 352 14.88 20.14 19.46
N GLU A 353 13.64 20.60 19.25
CA GLU A 353 13.17 21.87 19.80
C GLU A 353 13.06 21.84 21.33
N GLN A 354 12.53 20.76 21.91
CA GLN A 354 12.48 20.63 23.37
C GLN A 354 13.89 20.66 23.98
N TRP A 355 14.85 19.95 23.37
CA TRP A 355 16.25 19.94 23.80
C TRP A 355 16.86 21.35 23.73
N ARG A 356 16.64 22.06 22.63
CA ARG A 356 17.12 23.44 22.43
C ARG A 356 16.52 24.41 23.45
N MET A 357 15.22 24.31 23.73
CA MET A 357 14.53 25.13 24.71
C MET A 357 15.03 24.88 26.14
N MET A 358 15.35 23.62 26.48
CA MET A 358 15.93 23.26 27.76
C MET A 358 17.29 23.94 27.95
N LEU A 359 18.16 23.90 26.93
CA LEU A 359 19.47 24.57 26.99
C LEU A 359 19.35 26.10 27.10
N ALA A 360 18.35 26.69 26.43
CA ALA A 360 18.11 28.13 26.46
C ALA A 360 17.47 28.62 27.77
N SER A 361 16.93 27.74 28.61
CA SER A 361 16.26 28.11 29.87
C SER A 361 16.64 27.17 31.03
N PRO A 362 17.90 27.24 31.52
CA PRO A 362 18.35 26.42 32.65
C PRO A 362 17.48 26.62 33.90
N GLY A 363 17.20 25.53 34.61
CA GLY A 363 16.38 25.51 35.83
C GLY A 363 14.87 25.54 35.60
N LYS A 364 14.39 25.77 34.37
CA LYS A 364 12.96 25.73 34.04
C LYS A 364 12.57 24.37 33.44
N GLU A 365 11.42 23.85 33.87
CA GLU A 365 10.84 22.64 33.28
C GLU A 365 10.23 22.94 31.91
N ILE A 366 10.74 22.30 30.86
CA ILE A 366 10.21 22.38 29.49
C ILE A 366 9.37 21.13 29.23
N LYS A 367 8.05 21.30 29.13
CA LYS A 367 7.09 20.22 28.84
C LYS A 367 6.80 20.13 27.36
N ALA A 368 6.84 18.93 26.81
CA ALA A 368 6.45 18.67 25.43
C ALA A 368 5.86 17.26 25.28
N SER A 369 5.27 17.01 24.12
CA SER A 369 4.66 15.73 23.76
C SER A 369 5.23 15.25 22.43
N HIS A 370 5.66 14.00 22.40
CA HIS A 370 6.35 13.39 21.25
C HIS A 370 5.65 12.13 20.80
N THR A 371 5.62 11.90 19.49
CA THR A 371 5.02 10.67 18.94
C THR A 371 6.04 9.57 19.06
N LEU A 372 5.65 8.40 19.58
CA LEU A 372 6.57 7.27 19.72
C LEU A 372 6.92 6.73 18.33
N GLU A 373 8.21 6.52 18.08
CA GLU A 373 8.72 5.96 16.84
C GLU A 373 9.19 4.52 17.05
N ASN A 374 9.37 3.80 15.94
CA ASN A 374 9.92 2.45 16.03
C ASN A 374 11.36 2.55 16.54
N PRO A 375 11.82 1.61 17.38
CA PRO A 375 13.19 1.58 17.83
C PRO A 375 14.15 1.55 16.63
N SER A 376 15.21 2.34 16.72
CA SER A 376 16.32 2.39 15.77
C SER A 376 16.95 1.00 15.68
N GLU A 377 16.83 0.31 14.54
CA GLU A 377 17.47 -1.00 14.28
C GLU A 377 19.01 -0.92 14.24
#